data_AF-A0A124HEX4-F1
#
_entry.id   AF-A0A124HEX4-F1
#
_cell.length_a   1.000
_cell.length_b   1.000
_cell.length_c   1.000
_cell.angle_alpha   90.00
_cell.angle_beta   90.00
_cell.angle_gamma   90.00
#
_symmetry.space_group_name_H-M   'P 1'
#
loop_
_entity.id
_entity.type
_entity.pdbx_description
1 polymer ?
#
loop_
_entity_poly.entity_id
_entity_poly.type
_entity_poly.pdbx_seq_one_letter_code
_entity_poly.pdbx_strand_id
1 'polypeptide(L)'
;MPLSHDHIRTTVETYLARHPHERTQLCGLLEALDRPTDIASRSTFSGHVTCGAIVVDPLGRVLHVLHLASGKVLPPGGHTEPEDDSLAGAALRELHEETGILPQAVTPWPGHEAVPFDIDIHDMDARPGKGEPGHQHFDLRFLFRLSTAADVPFVLQVEEVGGIEWRPVDRVFSPSLREKLLKLTPEAEPETVNASALIYNDRGEYLLHLRDYYPGRIWEPGMWSLLGGGREPQDATLEHTVRRELDEEASLHIADLTPFGIEEATDDAGATMPIAIYAGRWNGDPRELHLTEGVMLAWFAPHDLHRLRIADTTSDLVRRHAASRTASPSSTAPQTGAASDEEPRPASPPGTVPNVIGVHLYLERPDGTVLLGLRHPDSAFAPSTWHVLAGHCEQESAITCLIRETQEEAGLQIQPKDIELVHVVHHIDRTGDRPRMGLFFRARTWTGEPELREPDKCTRWNFWDPAALPDDLVPYTRAAIEGIRAGRLYSETGWA
;
A
#
# COMPACT_ATOMS: atom_id res chain seq x y z
N MET A 1 -32.79 -17.73 10.10
CA MET A 1 -33.91 -18.47 9.47
C MET A 1 -33.54 -18.57 8.00
N PRO A 2 -33.64 -19.74 7.35
CA PRO A 2 -33.24 -19.87 5.95
C PRO A 2 -34.00 -18.86 5.09
N LEU A 3 -33.32 -18.32 4.07
CA LEU A 3 -33.88 -17.31 3.17
C LEU A 3 -35.15 -17.86 2.53
N SER A 4 -36.29 -17.26 2.86
CA SER A 4 -37.58 -17.78 2.40
C SER A 4 -37.80 -17.48 0.93
N HIS A 5 -38.55 -18.35 0.27
CA HIS A 5 -39.00 -18.14 -1.11
C HIS A 5 -39.69 -16.78 -1.31
N ASP A 6 -40.50 -16.36 -0.33
CA ASP A 6 -41.18 -15.06 -0.33
C ASP A 6 -40.20 -13.89 -0.22
N HIS A 7 -39.11 -14.05 0.55
CA HIS A 7 -38.06 -13.05 0.65
C HIS A 7 -37.35 -12.87 -0.70
N ILE A 8 -36.98 -13.97 -1.37
CA ILE A 8 -36.35 -13.92 -2.70
C ILE A 8 -37.30 -13.26 -3.71
N ARG A 9 -38.59 -13.63 -3.71
CA ARG A 9 -39.60 -13.01 -4.57
C ARG A 9 -39.67 -11.49 -4.35
N THR A 10 -39.78 -11.07 -3.10
CA THR A 10 -39.87 -9.64 -2.74
C THR A 10 -38.64 -8.87 -3.21
N THR A 11 -37.45 -9.45 -3.05
CA THR A 11 -36.19 -8.87 -3.53
C THR A 11 -36.16 -8.72 -5.05
N VAL A 12 -36.56 -9.75 -5.80
CA VAL A 12 -36.60 -9.73 -7.27
C VAL A 12 -37.66 -8.74 -7.79
N GLU A 13 -38.83 -8.66 -7.15
CA GLU A 13 -39.87 -7.70 -7.53
C GLU A 13 -39.44 -6.25 -7.25
N THR A 14 -38.73 -6.02 -6.14
CA THR A 14 -38.16 -4.70 -5.81
C THR A 14 -37.08 -4.30 -6.81
N TYR A 15 -36.25 -5.25 -7.24
CA TYR A 15 -35.28 -5.06 -8.31
C TYR A 15 -35.96 -4.68 -9.64
N LEU A 16 -36.98 -5.44 -10.05
CA LEU A 16 -37.72 -5.19 -11.30
C LEU A 16 -38.49 -3.87 -11.29
N ALA A 17 -38.86 -3.35 -10.13
CA ALA A 17 -39.42 -2.00 -10.02
C ALA A 17 -38.40 -0.92 -10.43
N ARG A 18 -37.10 -1.15 -10.20
CA ARG A 18 -36.00 -0.28 -10.63
C ARG A 18 -35.57 -0.56 -12.08
N HIS A 19 -35.66 -1.81 -12.53
CA HIS A 19 -35.24 -2.28 -13.86
C HIS A 19 -36.38 -2.95 -14.64
N PRO A 20 -37.48 -2.24 -14.97
CA PRO A 20 -38.68 -2.87 -15.55
C PRO A 20 -38.45 -3.50 -16.93
N HIS A 21 -37.45 -3.01 -17.67
CA HIS A 21 -37.09 -3.52 -19.00
C HIS A 21 -36.44 -4.91 -18.96
N GLU A 22 -35.91 -5.34 -17.82
CA GLU A 22 -35.25 -6.65 -17.67
C GLU A 22 -36.22 -7.78 -17.36
N ARG A 23 -37.51 -7.49 -17.17
CA ARG A 23 -38.54 -8.50 -16.85
C ARG A 23 -38.58 -9.65 -17.85
N THR A 24 -38.39 -9.35 -19.14
CA THR A 24 -38.36 -10.38 -20.20
C THR A 24 -37.13 -11.26 -20.09
N GLN A 25 -35.97 -10.69 -19.74
CA GLN A 25 -34.73 -11.46 -19.56
C GLN A 25 -34.79 -12.35 -18.33
N LEU A 26 -35.45 -11.90 -17.26
CA LEU A 26 -35.59 -12.64 -16.00
C LEU A 26 -36.79 -13.59 -15.99
N CYS A 27 -37.38 -13.93 -17.14
CA CYS A 27 -38.59 -14.76 -17.19
C CYS A 27 -38.39 -16.15 -16.55
N GLY A 28 -37.23 -16.78 -16.76
CA GLY A 28 -36.91 -18.09 -16.17
C GLY A 28 -36.88 -18.06 -14.63
N LEU A 29 -36.32 -16.99 -14.05
CA LEU A 29 -36.33 -16.76 -12.60
C LEU A 29 -37.76 -16.52 -12.08
N LEU A 30 -38.56 -15.72 -12.78
CA LEU A 30 -39.95 -15.48 -12.39
C LEU A 30 -40.80 -16.76 -12.44
N GLU A 31 -40.63 -17.58 -13.48
CA GLU A 31 -41.28 -18.89 -13.58
C GLU A 31 -40.83 -19.86 -12.49
N ALA A 32 -39.54 -19.83 -12.10
CA ALA A 32 -39.03 -20.62 -10.98
C ALA A 32 -39.62 -20.16 -9.64
N LEU A 33 -39.76 -18.85 -9.45
CA LEU A 33 -40.41 -18.26 -8.29
C LEU A 33 -41.89 -18.66 -8.18
N ASP A 34 -42.61 -18.86 -9.29
CA ASP A 34 -44.02 -19.25 -9.28
C ASP A 34 -44.25 -20.72 -8.92
N ARG A 35 -43.19 -21.53 -8.86
CA ARG A 35 -43.24 -22.94 -8.46
C ARG A 35 -43.04 -23.08 -6.94
N PRO A 36 -43.62 -24.11 -6.31
CA PRO A 36 -43.45 -24.36 -4.87
C PRO A 36 -42.10 -25.02 -4.52
N THR A 37 -41.10 -24.90 -5.40
CA THR A 37 -39.76 -25.48 -5.22
C THR A 37 -38.85 -24.51 -4.51
N ASP A 38 -38.07 -24.97 -3.54
CA ASP A 38 -37.09 -24.15 -2.83
C ASP A 38 -35.93 -23.76 -3.76
N ILE A 39 -35.96 -22.54 -4.28
CA ILE A 39 -34.93 -22.03 -5.18
C ILE A 39 -33.70 -21.50 -4.43
N ALA A 40 -33.66 -21.48 -3.10
CA ALA A 40 -32.43 -21.20 -2.34
C ALA A 40 -31.53 -22.44 -2.25
N SER A 41 -32.10 -23.63 -2.46
CA SER A 41 -31.34 -24.87 -2.37
C SER A 41 -30.50 -25.13 -3.62
N ARG A 42 -29.19 -25.35 -3.43
CA ARG A 42 -28.27 -25.87 -4.48
C ARG A 42 -28.66 -27.23 -5.07
N SER A 43 -29.63 -27.92 -4.48
CA SER A 43 -30.17 -29.19 -5.01
C SER A 43 -31.32 -28.98 -6.01
N THR A 44 -31.75 -27.73 -6.22
CA THR A 44 -32.83 -27.39 -7.15
C THR A 44 -32.26 -27.18 -8.56
N PHE A 45 -32.18 -28.27 -9.32
CA PHE A 45 -31.60 -28.26 -10.67
C PHE A 45 -32.49 -27.67 -11.77
N SER A 46 -33.73 -27.30 -11.45
CA SER A 46 -34.55 -26.46 -12.36
C SER A 46 -34.11 -24.99 -12.38
N GLY A 47 -33.12 -24.63 -11.56
CA GLY A 47 -32.62 -23.28 -11.37
C GLY A 47 -32.68 -22.88 -9.90
N HIS A 48 -31.62 -22.28 -9.38
CA HIS A 48 -31.54 -21.82 -7.99
C HIS A 48 -30.73 -20.53 -7.86
N VAL A 49 -30.89 -19.85 -6.72
CA VAL A 49 -30.30 -18.56 -6.41
C VAL A 49 -28.85 -18.73 -5.97
N THR A 50 -28.00 -17.85 -6.50
CA THR A 50 -26.67 -17.55 -5.97
C THR A 50 -26.59 -16.06 -5.63
N CYS A 51 -25.61 -15.67 -4.83
CA CYS A 51 -25.41 -14.28 -4.42
C CYS A 51 -23.97 -13.86 -4.70
N GLY A 52 -23.81 -12.72 -5.39
CA GLY A 52 -22.51 -12.16 -5.74
C GLY A 52 -22.27 -10.78 -5.14
N ALA A 53 -21.00 -10.45 -4.88
CA ALA A 53 -20.58 -9.16 -4.35
C ALA A 53 -19.84 -8.34 -5.42
N ILE A 54 -20.46 -7.24 -5.84
CA ILE A 54 -19.82 -6.22 -6.68
C ILE A 54 -19.13 -5.25 -5.73
N VAL A 55 -17.81 -5.34 -5.59
CA VAL A 55 -17.03 -4.44 -4.74
C VAL A 55 -16.34 -3.39 -5.59
N VAL A 56 -16.63 -2.11 -5.32
CA VAL A 56 -16.00 -0.96 -5.97
C VAL A 56 -14.97 -0.35 -5.02
N ASP A 57 -13.71 -0.24 -5.45
CA ASP A 57 -12.66 0.41 -4.68
C ASP A 57 -12.73 1.95 -4.81
N PRO A 58 -11.93 2.70 -4.01
CA PRO A 58 -11.96 4.16 -4.09
C PRO A 58 -11.40 4.73 -5.42
N LEU A 59 -10.74 3.91 -6.25
CA LEU A 59 -10.33 4.27 -7.61
C LEU A 59 -11.45 4.07 -8.65
N GLY A 60 -12.60 3.53 -8.24
CA GLY A 60 -13.69 3.18 -9.17
C GLY A 60 -13.40 1.90 -9.97
N ARG A 61 -12.55 1.01 -9.46
CA ARG A 61 -12.34 -0.34 -10.03
C ARG A 61 -13.24 -1.34 -9.34
N VAL A 62 -13.64 -2.37 -10.08
CA VAL A 62 -14.52 -3.45 -9.64
C VAL A 62 -13.73 -4.73 -9.45
N LEU A 63 -13.89 -5.36 -8.29
CA LEU A 63 -13.26 -6.64 -7.96
C LEU A 63 -13.86 -7.78 -8.79
N HIS A 64 -13.00 -8.61 -9.37
CA HIS A 64 -13.36 -9.86 -10.02
C HIS A 64 -12.48 -11.00 -9.51
N VAL A 65 -13.01 -12.21 -9.54
CA VAL A 65 -12.31 -13.47 -9.30
C VAL A 65 -12.24 -14.28 -10.59
N LEU A 66 -11.13 -15.01 -10.79
CA LEU A 66 -11.04 -16.06 -11.80
C LEU A 66 -11.61 -17.34 -11.22
N HIS A 67 -12.89 -17.61 -11.46
CA HIS A 67 -13.58 -18.76 -10.90
C HIS A 67 -13.16 -20.05 -11.64
N LEU A 68 -12.44 -20.93 -10.95
CA LEU A 68 -11.80 -22.12 -11.54
C LEU A 68 -12.82 -23.09 -12.13
N ALA A 69 -13.97 -23.23 -11.47
CA ALA A 69 -14.99 -24.20 -11.83
C ALA A 69 -15.76 -23.83 -13.11
N SER A 70 -15.80 -22.55 -13.48
CA SER A 70 -16.47 -22.04 -14.69
C SER A 70 -15.48 -21.53 -15.73
N GLY A 71 -14.23 -21.27 -15.35
CA GLY A 71 -13.22 -20.62 -16.19
C GLY A 71 -13.55 -19.17 -16.54
N LYS A 72 -14.52 -18.54 -15.86
CA LYS A 72 -14.99 -17.18 -16.13
C LYS A 72 -14.40 -16.20 -15.12
N VAL A 73 -14.33 -14.93 -15.53
CA VAL A 73 -13.99 -13.80 -14.66
C VAL A 73 -15.31 -13.14 -14.23
N LEU A 74 -15.64 -13.24 -12.95
CA LEU A 74 -16.93 -12.83 -12.39
C LEU A 74 -16.71 -12.07 -11.07
N PRO A 75 -17.70 -11.31 -10.56
CA PRO A 75 -17.69 -10.88 -9.17
C PRO A 75 -17.62 -12.11 -8.24
N PRO A 76 -16.98 -12.00 -7.06
CA PRO A 76 -17.00 -13.09 -6.08
C PRO A 76 -18.42 -13.43 -5.65
N GLY A 77 -18.72 -14.71 -5.42
CA GLY A 77 -20.08 -15.13 -5.12
C GLY A 77 -20.34 -16.62 -5.20
N GLY A 78 -21.41 -17.07 -4.55
CA GLY A 78 -21.72 -18.48 -4.42
C GLY A 78 -23.14 -18.77 -3.93
N HIS A 79 -23.34 -19.97 -3.39
CA HIS A 79 -24.65 -20.47 -2.98
C HIS A 79 -25.09 -19.86 -1.65
N THR A 80 -26.40 -19.78 -1.41
CA THR A 80 -26.91 -19.42 -0.09
C THR A 80 -26.80 -20.59 0.89
N GLU A 81 -26.45 -20.30 2.14
CA GLU A 81 -26.37 -21.24 3.25
C GLU A 81 -27.47 -20.99 4.30
N PRO A 82 -27.89 -22.00 5.08
CA PRO A 82 -28.90 -21.85 6.14
C PRO A 82 -28.57 -20.79 7.21
N GLU A 83 -27.27 -20.52 7.41
CA GLU A 83 -26.70 -19.56 8.34
C GLU A 83 -26.75 -18.11 7.81
N ASP A 84 -27.01 -17.90 6.52
CA ASP A 84 -27.05 -16.57 5.93
C ASP A 84 -28.26 -15.77 6.43
N ASP A 85 -27.99 -14.61 7.04
CA ASP A 85 -29.03 -13.73 7.60
C ASP A 85 -29.77 -12.90 6.53
N SER A 86 -29.19 -12.78 5.32
CA SER A 86 -29.78 -12.10 4.16
C SER A 86 -29.09 -12.52 2.86
N LEU A 87 -29.70 -12.25 1.70
CA LEU A 87 -29.07 -12.48 0.39
C LEU A 87 -27.78 -11.65 0.21
N ALA A 88 -27.76 -10.40 0.71
CA ALA A 88 -26.55 -9.59 0.73
C ALA A 88 -25.51 -10.14 1.71
N GLY A 89 -25.95 -10.75 2.82
CA GLY A 89 -25.10 -11.45 3.77
C GLY A 89 -24.40 -12.66 3.14
N ALA A 90 -25.13 -13.45 2.34
CA ALA A 90 -24.55 -14.53 1.55
C ALA A 90 -23.44 -14.01 0.60
N ALA A 91 -23.70 -12.92 -0.13
CA ALA A 91 -22.69 -12.30 -0.98
C ALA A 91 -21.43 -11.83 -0.20
N LEU A 92 -21.61 -11.29 1.02
CA LEU A 92 -20.49 -10.87 1.87
C LEU A 92 -19.69 -12.05 2.44
N ARG A 93 -20.36 -13.17 2.78
CA ARG A 93 -19.69 -14.41 3.20
C ARG A 93 -18.82 -14.94 2.07
N GLU A 94 -19.40 -15.08 0.88
CA GLU A 94 -18.69 -15.57 -0.32
C GLU A 94 -17.52 -14.65 -0.71
N LEU A 95 -17.71 -13.32 -0.63
CA LEU A 95 -16.61 -12.35 -0.80
C LEU A 95 -15.44 -12.66 0.16
N HIS A 96 -15.75 -12.90 1.43
CA HIS A 96 -14.73 -13.19 2.44
C HIS A 96 -14.05 -14.54 2.19
N GLU A 97 -14.83 -15.57 1.89
CA GLU A 97 -14.34 -16.92 1.63
C GLU A 97 -13.43 -16.95 0.40
N GLU A 98 -13.85 -16.36 -0.71
CA GLU A 98 -13.11 -16.41 -1.97
C GLU A 98 -11.87 -15.51 -2.01
N THR A 99 -11.92 -14.36 -1.32
CA THR A 99 -10.90 -13.29 -1.49
C THR A 99 -10.16 -12.91 -0.21
N GLY A 100 -10.66 -13.31 0.96
CA GLY A 100 -10.17 -12.90 2.26
C GLY A 100 -10.64 -11.52 2.71
N ILE A 101 -11.34 -10.74 1.87
CA ILE A 101 -11.86 -9.42 2.23
C ILE A 101 -12.91 -9.57 3.33
N LEU A 102 -12.65 -8.98 4.50
CA LEU A 102 -13.57 -9.04 5.64
C LEU A 102 -14.87 -8.28 5.33
N PRO A 103 -16.05 -8.77 5.75
CA PRO A 103 -17.32 -8.07 5.53
C PRO A 103 -17.34 -6.63 6.07
N GLN A 104 -16.58 -6.36 7.14
CA GLN A 104 -16.43 -5.02 7.73
C GLN A 104 -15.54 -4.06 6.91
N ALA A 105 -14.77 -4.56 5.94
CA ALA A 105 -13.95 -3.75 5.05
C ALA A 105 -14.77 -3.13 3.92
N VAL A 106 -16.02 -3.57 3.73
CA VAL A 106 -16.92 -3.04 2.71
C VAL A 106 -18.20 -2.50 3.35
N THR A 107 -18.78 -1.49 2.72
CA THR A 107 -20.08 -0.93 3.11
C THR A 107 -21.04 -1.04 1.94
N PRO A 108 -22.32 -1.38 2.14
CA PRO A 108 -23.31 -1.33 1.07
C PRO A 108 -23.35 0.05 0.43
N TRP A 109 -23.53 0.11 -0.89
CA TRP A 109 -23.66 1.38 -1.57
C TRP A 109 -24.97 2.08 -1.16
N PRO A 110 -24.96 3.38 -0.80
CA PRO A 110 -26.16 4.10 -0.40
C PRO A 110 -27.29 3.98 -1.44
N GLY A 111 -28.50 3.63 -1.00
CA GLY A 111 -29.65 3.37 -1.85
C GLY A 111 -29.70 1.97 -2.48
N HIS A 112 -28.66 1.14 -2.29
CA HIS A 112 -28.55 -0.24 -2.79
C HIS A 112 -28.27 -1.26 -1.66
N GLU A 113 -28.73 -0.97 -0.44
CA GLU A 113 -28.38 -1.74 0.76
C GLU A 113 -28.96 -3.16 0.78
N ALA A 114 -30.18 -3.32 0.29
CA ALA A 114 -30.94 -4.57 0.38
C ALA A 114 -31.46 -5.07 -0.97
N VAL A 115 -31.24 -4.30 -2.04
CA VAL A 115 -31.74 -4.63 -3.39
C VAL A 115 -30.54 -4.95 -4.26
N PRO A 116 -30.53 -6.07 -5.00
CA PRO A 116 -29.50 -6.38 -5.96
C PRO A 116 -29.27 -5.20 -6.91
N PHE A 117 -28.02 -4.97 -7.27
CA PHE A 117 -27.63 -4.01 -8.28
C PHE A 117 -27.77 -4.59 -9.69
N ASP A 118 -27.52 -5.89 -9.84
CA ASP A 118 -27.65 -6.64 -11.10
C ASP A 118 -28.20 -8.03 -10.79
N ILE A 119 -28.96 -8.61 -11.71
CA ILE A 119 -29.34 -10.02 -11.67
C ILE A 119 -28.90 -10.65 -12.98
N ASP A 120 -28.08 -11.68 -12.88
CA ASP A 120 -27.58 -12.43 -14.01
C ASP A 120 -28.11 -13.86 -14.01
N ILE A 121 -28.38 -14.40 -15.19
CA ILE A 121 -28.84 -15.78 -15.34
C ILE A 121 -27.83 -16.47 -16.24
N HIS A 122 -27.19 -17.50 -15.72
CA HIS A 122 -26.18 -18.25 -16.47
C HIS A 122 -26.31 -19.76 -16.27
N ASP A 123 -25.97 -20.49 -17.32
CA ASP A 123 -25.98 -21.94 -17.31
C ASP A 123 -24.73 -22.49 -16.62
N MET A 124 -24.93 -23.56 -15.87
CA MET A 124 -23.92 -24.42 -15.27
C MET A 124 -23.88 -25.74 -16.02
N ASP A 125 -22.67 -26.15 -16.42
CA ASP A 125 -22.45 -27.42 -17.10
C ASP A 125 -22.79 -28.61 -16.21
N ALA A 126 -23.29 -29.68 -16.82
CA ALA A 126 -23.52 -30.93 -16.11
C ALA A 126 -22.20 -31.49 -15.55
N ARG A 127 -22.25 -31.96 -14.30
CA ARG A 127 -21.14 -32.68 -13.63
C ARG A 127 -21.59 -34.10 -13.29
N PRO A 128 -21.54 -35.03 -14.26
CA PRO A 128 -22.01 -36.41 -14.06
C PRO A 128 -21.35 -37.12 -12.88
N GLY A 129 -20.07 -36.81 -12.59
CA GLY A 129 -19.34 -37.38 -11.46
C GLY A 129 -19.86 -36.96 -10.07
N LYS A 130 -20.63 -35.88 -9.97
CA LYS A 130 -21.28 -35.40 -8.74
C LYS A 130 -22.81 -35.60 -8.76
N GLY A 131 -23.36 -36.17 -9.83
CA GLY A 131 -24.81 -36.33 -10.00
C GLY A 131 -25.56 -35.02 -10.27
N GLU A 132 -24.85 -33.95 -10.65
CA GLU A 132 -25.43 -32.63 -10.90
C GLU A 132 -25.70 -32.49 -12.41
N PRO A 133 -26.97 -32.47 -12.87
CA PRO A 133 -27.29 -32.17 -14.26
C PRO A 133 -27.00 -30.69 -14.57
N GLY A 134 -26.95 -30.35 -15.86
CA GLY A 134 -26.87 -28.95 -16.26
C GLY A 134 -28.10 -28.19 -15.77
N HIS A 135 -27.88 -27.00 -15.21
CA HIS A 135 -28.91 -26.19 -14.56
C HIS A 135 -28.55 -24.70 -14.66
N GLN A 136 -29.41 -23.82 -14.15
CA GLN A 136 -29.17 -22.38 -14.16
C GLN A 136 -28.89 -21.85 -12.76
N HIS A 137 -27.99 -20.88 -12.66
CA HIS A 137 -27.89 -20.01 -11.50
C HIS A 137 -28.63 -18.70 -11.78
N PHE A 138 -29.39 -18.25 -10.79
CA PHE A 138 -30.00 -16.92 -10.74
C PHE A 138 -29.17 -16.07 -9.77
N ASP A 139 -28.20 -15.35 -10.31
CA ASP A 139 -27.15 -14.69 -9.56
C ASP A 139 -27.58 -13.27 -9.18
N LEU A 140 -27.95 -13.08 -7.90
CA LEU A 140 -28.36 -11.80 -7.33
C LEU A 140 -27.11 -11.07 -6.83
N ARG A 141 -26.71 -10.00 -7.51
CA ARG A 141 -25.45 -9.30 -7.24
C ARG A 141 -25.66 -8.01 -6.48
N PHE A 142 -25.02 -7.87 -5.32
CA PHE A 142 -25.15 -6.72 -4.43
C PHE A 142 -23.95 -5.78 -4.54
N LEU A 143 -24.18 -4.48 -4.45
CA LEU A 143 -23.16 -3.44 -4.66
C LEU A 143 -22.60 -2.93 -3.32
N PHE A 144 -21.29 -2.98 -3.20
CA PHE A 144 -20.54 -2.53 -2.04
C PHE A 144 -19.40 -1.59 -2.45
N ARG A 145 -19.03 -0.71 -1.52
CA ARG A 145 -17.84 0.13 -1.61
C ARG A 145 -16.78 -0.36 -0.63
N LEU A 146 -15.55 -0.49 -1.07
CA LEU A 146 -14.40 -0.81 -0.21
C LEU A 146 -14.03 0.42 0.63
N SER A 147 -13.86 0.22 1.94
CA SER A 147 -13.39 1.24 2.88
C SER A 147 -11.87 1.37 2.78
N THR A 148 -11.35 2.60 2.73
CA THR A 148 -9.91 2.93 2.58
C THR A 148 -9.04 2.51 3.77
N ALA A 149 -9.62 2.11 4.90
CA ALA A 149 -8.91 1.99 6.17
C ALA A 149 -8.13 0.68 6.39
N ALA A 150 -7.93 -0.16 5.36
CA ALA A 150 -7.15 -1.39 5.57
C ALA A 150 -6.35 -1.80 4.32
N ASP A 151 -5.03 -1.85 4.48
CA ASP A 151 -4.17 -2.78 3.76
C ASP A 151 -4.62 -4.20 4.13
N VAL A 152 -5.69 -4.69 3.48
CA VAL A 152 -6.19 -6.05 3.71
C VAL A 152 -5.32 -7.03 2.93
N PRO A 153 -4.58 -7.94 3.59
CA PRO A 153 -3.91 -9.02 2.88
C PRO A 153 -4.97 -9.93 2.24
N PHE A 154 -4.87 -10.16 0.94
CA PHE A 154 -5.73 -11.11 0.23
C PHE A 154 -5.32 -12.54 0.60
N VAL A 155 -6.28 -13.34 1.06
CA VAL A 155 -6.11 -14.78 1.27
C VAL A 155 -7.12 -15.46 0.37
N LEU A 156 -6.64 -15.99 -0.76
CA LEU A 156 -7.51 -16.63 -1.74
C LEU A 156 -7.88 -18.04 -1.30
N GLN A 157 -9.13 -18.43 -1.52
CA GLN A 157 -9.50 -19.84 -1.56
C GLN A 157 -9.07 -20.45 -2.88
N VAL A 158 -7.86 -21.01 -2.88
CA VAL A 158 -7.18 -21.56 -4.06
C VAL A 158 -7.92 -22.73 -4.70
N GLU A 159 -8.85 -23.35 -3.98
CA GLU A 159 -9.73 -24.41 -4.48
C GLU A 159 -10.81 -23.91 -5.45
N GLU A 160 -11.24 -22.65 -5.31
CA GLU A 160 -12.35 -22.08 -6.08
C GLU A 160 -11.92 -20.91 -6.98
N VAL A 161 -10.90 -20.16 -6.55
CA VAL A 161 -10.43 -18.94 -7.21
C VAL A 161 -8.97 -19.05 -7.64
N GLY A 162 -8.73 -18.87 -8.94
CA GLY A 162 -7.40 -18.89 -9.55
C GLY A 162 -6.66 -17.55 -9.49
N GLY A 163 -7.30 -16.51 -8.97
CA GLY A 163 -6.74 -15.17 -8.83
C GLY A 163 -7.81 -14.09 -8.72
N ILE A 164 -7.40 -12.89 -8.31
CA ILE A 164 -8.24 -11.69 -8.25
C ILE A 164 -7.75 -10.65 -9.25
N GLU A 165 -8.68 -9.84 -9.78
CA GLU A 165 -8.38 -8.75 -10.69
C GLU A 165 -9.28 -7.54 -10.40
N TRP A 166 -8.68 -6.36 -10.25
CA TRP A 166 -9.39 -5.09 -10.17
C TRP A 166 -9.53 -4.47 -11.55
N ARG A 167 -10.76 -4.34 -12.05
CA ARG A 167 -11.03 -3.84 -13.41
C ARG A 167 -11.71 -2.47 -13.37
N PRO A 168 -11.27 -1.50 -14.19
CA PRO A 168 -12.06 -0.29 -14.45
C PRO A 168 -13.51 -0.62 -14.86
N VAL A 169 -14.47 0.21 -14.46
CA VAL A 169 -15.90 0.00 -14.73
C VAL A 169 -16.18 -0.23 -16.22
N ASP A 170 -15.53 0.50 -17.11
CA ASP A 170 -15.69 0.38 -18.57
C ASP A 170 -15.15 -0.94 -19.14
N ARG A 171 -14.35 -1.69 -18.38
CA ARG A 171 -13.76 -2.99 -18.75
C ARG A 171 -14.40 -4.18 -18.03
N VAL A 172 -15.47 -3.97 -17.27
CA VAL A 172 -16.31 -5.04 -16.69
C VAL A 172 -16.90 -5.88 -17.82
N PHE A 173 -16.75 -7.21 -17.76
CA PHE A 173 -17.16 -8.11 -18.85
C PHE A 173 -18.67 -8.16 -19.06
N SER A 174 -19.45 -8.23 -17.97
CA SER A 174 -20.90 -8.26 -18.03
C SER A 174 -21.45 -6.95 -18.62
N PRO A 175 -22.12 -6.97 -19.79
CA PRO A 175 -22.63 -5.75 -20.41
C PRO A 175 -23.71 -5.06 -19.56
N SER A 176 -24.62 -5.82 -18.93
CA SER A 176 -25.69 -5.27 -18.09
C SER A 176 -25.13 -4.59 -16.85
N LEU A 177 -24.20 -5.27 -16.17
CA LEU A 177 -23.53 -4.74 -14.99
C LEU A 177 -22.74 -3.48 -15.32
N ARG A 178 -21.96 -3.53 -16.42
CA ARG A 178 -21.18 -2.38 -16.88
C ARG A 178 -22.07 -1.17 -17.17
N GLU A 179 -23.18 -1.35 -17.87
CA GLU A 179 -24.11 -0.26 -18.18
C GLU A 179 -24.68 0.38 -16.91
N LYS A 180 -25.02 -0.42 -15.91
CA LYS A 180 -25.55 0.09 -14.63
C LYS A 180 -24.48 0.81 -13.82
N LEU A 181 -23.28 0.25 -13.73
CA LEU A 181 -22.15 0.88 -13.04
C LEU A 181 -21.77 2.23 -13.65
N LEU A 182 -21.80 2.36 -14.99
CA LEU A 182 -21.55 3.63 -15.68
C LEU A 182 -22.62 4.70 -15.41
N LYS A 183 -23.84 4.31 -15.01
CA LYS A 183 -24.94 5.22 -14.65
C LYS A 183 -25.00 5.52 -13.16
N LEU A 184 -24.15 4.89 -12.36
CA LEU A 184 -24.07 5.11 -10.93
C LEU A 184 -23.54 6.52 -10.67
N THR A 185 -24.41 7.46 -10.32
CA THR A 185 -24.02 8.82 -9.95
C THR A 185 -23.29 8.76 -8.59
N PRO A 186 -22.08 9.32 -8.45
CA PRO A 186 -21.48 9.51 -7.14
C PRO A 186 -22.37 10.50 -6.36
N GLU A 187 -23.13 10.03 -5.38
CA GLU A 187 -24.06 10.88 -4.60
C GLU A 187 -23.40 11.62 -3.41
N ALA A 188 -22.11 11.43 -3.22
CA ALA A 188 -21.28 12.36 -2.46
C ALA A 188 -20.32 13.00 -3.45
N GLU A 189 -20.07 14.32 -3.35
CA GLU A 189 -18.85 14.87 -3.93
C GLU A 189 -17.73 13.90 -3.56
N PRO A 190 -17.01 13.32 -4.54
CA PRO A 190 -15.88 12.47 -4.19
C PRO A 190 -15.02 13.34 -3.30
N GLU A 191 -14.80 12.93 -2.05
CA GLU A 191 -13.83 13.54 -1.14
C GLU A 191 -12.60 13.83 -1.99
N THR A 192 -12.43 15.10 -2.37
CA THR A 192 -11.55 15.62 -3.43
C THR A 192 -10.49 14.61 -3.89
N VAL A 193 -10.85 13.74 -4.83
CA VAL A 193 -9.92 12.71 -5.33
C VAL A 193 -9.15 13.33 -6.48
N ASN A 194 -7.88 13.63 -6.23
CA ASN A 194 -6.97 14.10 -7.27
C ASN A 194 -6.52 12.91 -8.13
N ALA A 195 -6.05 13.16 -9.35
CA ALA A 195 -5.47 12.13 -10.19
C ALA A 195 -4.11 12.58 -10.73
N SER A 196 -3.10 11.71 -10.64
CA SER A 196 -1.74 12.00 -11.08
C SER A 196 -1.16 10.90 -11.97
N ALA A 197 -0.28 11.29 -12.88
CA ALA A 197 0.33 10.40 -13.85
C ALA A 197 1.75 9.97 -13.41
N LEU A 198 1.96 8.67 -13.27
CA LEU A 198 3.28 8.06 -13.07
C LEU A 198 3.84 7.65 -14.43
N ILE A 199 4.60 8.55 -15.06
CA ILE A 199 5.06 8.38 -16.43
C ILE A 199 6.49 7.85 -16.45
N TYR A 200 6.73 6.78 -17.20
CA TYR A 200 8.04 6.14 -17.30
C TYR A 200 8.44 5.85 -18.75
N ASN A 201 9.74 5.69 -18.98
CA ASN A 201 10.30 5.35 -20.28
C ASN A 201 11.01 3.98 -20.31
N ASP A 202 11.53 3.60 -21.46
CA ASP A 202 12.17 2.29 -21.70
C ASP A 202 13.53 2.16 -21.02
N ARG A 203 14.13 3.28 -20.65
CA ARG A 203 15.39 3.33 -19.89
C ARG A 203 15.17 3.14 -18.38
N GLY A 204 13.91 3.02 -17.95
CA GLY A 204 13.55 2.88 -16.54
C GLY A 204 13.59 4.20 -15.76
N GLU A 205 13.51 5.33 -16.45
CA GLU A 205 13.44 6.66 -15.85
C GLU A 205 11.98 7.12 -15.75
N TYR A 206 11.72 8.07 -14.85
CA TYR A 206 10.40 8.63 -14.57
C TYR A 206 10.37 10.12 -14.85
N LEU A 207 9.30 10.58 -15.51
CA LEU A 207 9.09 11.97 -15.84
C LEU A 207 8.56 12.68 -14.61
N LEU A 208 9.33 13.64 -14.10
CA LEU A 208 8.92 14.47 -12.98
C LEU A 208 8.82 15.92 -13.41
N HIS A 209 7.94 16.64 -12.74
CA HIS A 209 7.65 18.05 -12.92
C HIS A 209 8.17 18.84 -11.73
N LEU A 210 8.99 19.86 -11.99
CA LEU A 210 9.40 20.81 -10.97
C LEU A 210 8.32 21.88 -10.83
N ARG A 211 7.62 21.86 -9.70
CA ARG A 211 6.52 22.79 -9.41
C ARG A 211 7.03 24.23 -9.30
N ASP A 212 6.14 25.18 -9.58
CA ASP A 212 6.41 26.60 -9.33
C ASP A 212 6.73 26.86 -7.85
N TYR A 213 7.43 27.96 -7.58
CA TYR A 213 7.70 28.39 -6.21
C TYR A 213 6.75 29.51 -5.78
N TYR A 214 5.50 29.16 -5.47
CA TYR A 214 4.50 30.06 -4.90
C TYR A 214 4.01 29.60 -3.51
N PRO A 215 4.82 29.81 -2.44
CA PRO A 215 4.45 29.40 -1.09
C PRO A 215 3.09 29.94 -0.62
N GLY A 216 2.29 29.07 -0.02
CA GLY A 216 0.95 29.37 0.49
C GLY A 216 -0.12 29.56 -0.59
N ARG A 217 0.21 29.34 -1.88
CA ARG A 217 -0.75 29.37 -3.00
C ARG A 217 -0.89 28.03 -3.70
N ILE A 218 0.19 27.26 -3.75
CA ILE A 218 0.21 25.93 -4.34
C ILE A 218 0.78 24.95 -3.33
N TRP A 219 0.35 23.69 -3.43
CA TRP A 219 0.89 22.58 -2.65
C TRP A 219 2.36 22.34 -2.99
N GLU A 220 3.21 22.14 -1.98
CA GLU A 220 4.64 21.77 -2.12
C GLU A 220 5.43 22.62 -3.15
N PRO A 221 5.52 23.93 -2.95
CA PRO A 221 6.20 24.84 -3.89
C PRO A 221 7.67 24.48 -4.08
N GLY A 222 8.11 24.41 -5.34
CA GLY A 222 9.48 24.08 -5.74
C GLY A 222 9.93 22.66 -5.39
N MET A 223 8.98 21.73 -5.26
CA MET A 223 9.23 20.28 -5.18
C MET A 223 9.10 19.65 -6.57
N TRP A 224 9.80 18.54 -6.79
CA TRP A 224 9.51 17.65 -7.90
C TRP A 224 8.28 16.80 -7.56
N SER A 225 7.29 16.74 -8.45
CA SER A 225 6.12 15.88 -8.31
C SER A 225 5.74 15.21 -9.62
N LEU A 226 4.70 14.38 -9.56
CA LEU A 226 3.99 13.93 -10.74
C LEU A 226 3.15 15.07 -11.32
N LEU A 227 2.83 14.98 -12.62
CA LEU A 227 1.81 15.79 -13.27
C LEU A 227 0.42 15.30 -12.86
N GLY A 228 -0.54 16.22 -12.75
CA GLY A 228 -1.90 15.89 -12.36
C GLY A 228 -2.55 16.90 -11.42
N GLY A 229 -3.84 16.71 -11.19
CA GLY A 229 -4.66 17.72 -10.54
C GLY A 229 -6.00 17.18 -10.05
N GLY A 230 -6.86 18.12 -9.66
CA GLY A 230 -8.17 17.84 -9.09
C GLY A 230 -9.19 17.47 -10.15
N ARG A 231 -10.18 16.64 -9.77
CA ARG A 231 -11.30 16.32 -10.64
C ARG A 231 -12.17 17.56 -10.89
N GLU A 232 -12.46 17.86 -12.15
CA GLU A 232 -13.38 18.91 -12.57
C GLU A 232 -14.77 18.35 -12.93
N PRO A 233 -15.84 19.18 -12.93
CA PRO A 233 -17.21 18.72 -13.19
C PRO A 233 -17.42 18.00 -14.54
N GLN A 234 -16.63 18.34 -15.56
CA GLN A 234 -16.66 17.69 -16.87
C GLN A 234 -15.96 16.32 -16.90
N ASP A 235 -15.17 15.99 -15.88
CA ASP A 235 -14.41 14.75 -15.85
C ASP A 235 -15.33 13.58 -15.49
N ALA A 236 -15.63 12.74 -16.49
CA ALA A 236 -16.47 11.56 -16.29
C ALA A 236 -15.80 10.47 -15.42
N THR A 237 -14.47 10.40 -15.41
CA THR A 237 -13.68 9.45 -14.60
C THR A 237 -12.37 10.11 -14.14
N LEU A 238 -11.69 9.52 -13.15
CA LEU A 238 -10.35 9.98 -12.74
C LEU A 238 -9.28 9.79 -13.83
N GLU A 239 -9.50 8.83 -14.74
CA GLU A 239 -8.68 8.71 -15.94
C GLU A 239 -8.87 9.92 -16.88
N HIS A 240 -10.11 10.42 -17.04
CA HIS A 240 -10.34 11.67 -17.78
C HIS A 240 -9.68 12.86 -17.10
N THR A 241 -9.72 12.93 -15.75
CA THR A 241 -9.03 13.97 -14.98
C THR A 241 -7.54 13.97 -15.31
N VAL A 242 -6.82 12.87 -15.07
CA VAL A 242 -5.36 12.85 -15.34
C VAL A 242 -5.03 13.09 -16.82
N ARG A 243 -5.87 12.65 -17.76
CA ARG A 243 -5.67 12.91 -19.20
C ARG A 243 -5.83 14.38 -19.56
N ARG A 244 -6.82 15.06 -18.97
CA ARG A 244 -7.01 16.51 -19.14
C ARG A 244 -5.82 17.26 -18.56
N GLU A 245 -5.42 16.95 -17.33
CA GLU A 245 -4.28 17.60 -16.66
C GLU A 245 -2.99 17.44 -17.47
N LEU A 246 -2.69 16.25 -18.00
CA LEU A 246 -1.51 16.05 -18.85
C LEU A 246 -1.53 16.89 -20.14
N ASP A 247 -2.71 17.10 -20.73
CA ASP A 247 -2.86 17.92 -21.94
C ASP A 247 -2.75 19.42 -21.61
N GLU A 248 -3.43 19.87 -20.57
CA GLU A 248 -3.44 21.26 -20.13
C GLU A 248 -2.08 21.71 -19.60
N GLU A 249 -1.45 20.90 -18.74
CA GLU A 249 -0.18 21.24 -18.08
C GLU A 249 1.02 21.07 -19.01
N ALA A 250 1.04 20.05 -19.87
CA ALA A 250 2.24 19.65 -20.62
C ALA A 250 2.00 19.37 -22.12
N SER A 251 0.77 19.50 -22.64
CA SER A 251 0.39 19.07 -23.99
C SER A 251 0.80 17.62 -24.27
N LEU A 252 0.68 16.76 -23.25
CA LEU A 252 1.16 15.39 -23.28
C LEU A 252 0.01 14.40 -23.39
N HIS A 253 -0.01 13.63 -24.48
CA HIS A 253 -0.97 12.55 -24.68
C HIS A 253 -0.30 11.18 -24.53
N ILE A 254 -0.78 10.37 -23.59
CA ILE A 254 -0.35 8.99 -23.38
C ILE A 254 -1.53 8.07 -23.68
N ALA A 255 -1.40 7.20 -24.68
CA ALA A 255 -2.49 6.30 -25.07
C ALA A 255 -2.83 5.31 -23.95
N ASP A 256 -1.80 4.63 -23.42
CA ASP A 256 -1.95 3.54 -22.46
C ASP A 256 -1.67 4.03 -21.03
N LEU A 257 -2.62 4.78 -20.46
CA LEU A 257 -2.66 5.03 -19.02
C LEU A 257 -3.42 3.89 -18.34
N THR A 258 -2.82 3.31 -17.31
CA THR A 258 -3.41 2.22 -16.53
C THR A 258 -3.42 2.58 -15.05
N PRO A 259 -4.53 2.36 -14.32
CA PRO A 259 -4.56 2.57 -12.88
C PRO A 259 -3.46 1.76 -12.18
N PHE A 260 -2.72 2.41 -11.29
CA PHE A 260 -1.65 1.78 -10.53
C PHE A 260 -1.99 1.63 -9.05
N GLY A 261 -2.53 2.68 -8.40
CA GLY A 261 -2.83 2.67 -6.97
C GLY A 261 -3.41 3.99 -6.48
N ILE A 262 -3.62 4.09 -5.17
CA ILE A 262 -3.97 5.33 -4.46
C ILE A 262 -2.78 5.72 -3.60
N GLU A 263 -2.40 6.99 -3.63
CA GLU A 263 -1.46 7.57 -2.68
C GLU A 263 -2.18 8.58 -1.80
N GLU A 264 -1.78 8.64 -0.54
CA GLU A 264 -2.28 9.65 0.38
C GLU A 264 -1.32 10.84 0.40
N ALA A 265 -1.86 12.03 0.15
CA ALA A 265 -1.14 13.28 0.29
C ALA A 265 -1.70 14.05 1.48
N THR A 266 -0.83 14.44 2.42
CA THR A 266 -1.24 15.22 3.59
C THR A 266 -0.86 16.68 3.42
N ASP A 267 -1.84 17.57 3.54
CA ASP A 267 -1.61 19.01 3.44
C ASP A 267 -0.89 19.58 4.67
N ASP A 268 -0.50 20.85 4.60
CA ASP A 268 0.17 21.55 5.71
C ASP A 268 -0.71 21.66 6.98
N ALA A 269 -2.03 21.46 6.87
CA ALA A 269 -2.99 21.46 7.97
C ALA A 269 -3.22 20.05 8.56
N GLY A 270 -2.59 19.01 8.00
CA GLY A 270 -2.72 17.62 8.43
C GLY A 270 -3.94 16.89 7.83
N ALA A 271 -4.64 17.49 6.87
CA ALA A 271 -5.71 16.82 6.15
C ALA A 271 -5.12 15.92 5.06
N THR A 272 -5.45 14.64 5.12
CA THR A 272 -5.02 13.65 4.13
C THR A 272 -6.04 13.54 3.01
N MET A 273 -5.56 13.58 1.77
CA MET A 273 -6.35 13.51 0.55
C MET A 273 -5.87 12.35 -0.32
N PRO A 274 -6.76 11.48 -0.81
CA PRO A 274 -6.41 10.41 -1.72
C PRO A 274 -6.12 10.94 -3.13
N ILE A 275 -5.04 10.43 -3.73
CA ILE A 275 -4.63 10.71 -5.10
C ILE A 275 -4.61 9.41 -5.90
N ALA A 276 -5.42 9.32 -6.95
CA ALA A 276 -5.41 8.21 -7.87
C ALA A 276 -4.19 8.26 -8.82
N ILE A 277 -3.37 7.22 -8.81
CA ILE A 277 -2.18 7.14 -9.66
C ILE A 277 -2.46 6.31 -10.90
N TYR A 278 -2.18 6.89 -12.07
CA TYR A 278 -2.22 6.21 -13.36
C TYR A 278 -0.81 6.10 -13.94
N ALA A 279 -0.35 4.87 -14.16
CA ALA A 279 0.95 4.63 -14.78
C ALA A 279 0.83 4.63 -16.30
N GLY A 280 1.79 5.25 -16.98
CA GLY A 280 1.81 5.35 -18.44
C GLY A 280 3.22 5.30 -19.01
N ARG A 281 3.39 4.67 -20.17
CA ARG A 281 4.67 4.59 -20.86
C ARG A 281 4.80 5.71 -21.89
N TRP A 282 5.88 6.47 -21.84
CA TRP A 282 6.19 7.52 -22.83
C TRP A 282 7.71 7.68 -22.98
N ASN A 283 8.19 7.84 -24.21
CA ASN A 283 9.63 7.84 -24.55
C ASN A 283 10.11 9.14 -25.21
N GLY A 284 9.28 10.20 -25.19
CA GLY A 284 9.64 11.47 -25.82
C GLY A 284 10.64 12.30 -25.01
N ASP A 285 10.98 13.46 -25.56
CA ASP A 285 11.87 14.44 -24.93
C ASP A 285 11.06 15.44 -24.09
N PRO A 286 11.27 15.52 -22.75
CA PRO A 286 10.55 16.45 -21.89
C PRO A 286 10.73 17.92 -22.30
N ARG A 287 11.82 18.25 -22.99
CA ARG A 287 12.13 19.62 -23.44
C ARG A 287 11.29 20.08 -24.62
N GLU A 288 10.62 19.15 -25.29
CA GLU A 288 9.71 19.43 -26.41
C GLU A 288 8.26 19.66 -25.95
N LEU A 289 7.96 19.34 -24.69
CA LEU A 289 6.63 19.55 -24.10
C LEU A 289 6.41 21.02 -23.77
N HIS A 290 5.19 21.49 -24.02
CA HIS A 290 4.80 22.85 -23.68
C HIS A 290 4.24 22.87 -22.26
N LEU A 291 5.08 23.30 -21.32
CA LEU A 291 4.70 23.42 -19.93
C LEU A 291 3.95 24.74 -19.68
N THR A 292 2.70 24.66 -19.23
CA THR A 292 1.86 25.84 -18.91
C THR A 292 1.89 26.16 -17.41
N GLU A 293 2.13 25.16 -16.56
CA GLU A 293 2.27 25.27 -15.11
C GLU A 293 3.59 24.65 -14.64
N GLY A 294 4.31 25.32 -13.73
CA GLY A 294 5.61 24.91 -13.19
C GLY A 294 6.83 25.24 -14.06
N VAL A 295 8.00 24.76 -13.63
CA VAL A 295 9.31 25.28 -14.06
C VAL A 295 9.95 24.43 -15.16
N MET A 296 9.94 23.10 -15.00
CA MET A 296 10.53 22.19 -15.98
C MET A 296 10.04 20.75 -15.81
N LEU A 297 10.22 19.97 -16.87
CA LEU A 297 10.07 18.51 -16.87
C LEU A 297 11.42 17.85 -17.09
N ALA A 298 11.71 16.76 -16.38
CA ALA A 298 12.94 15.99 -16.57
C ALA A 298 12.76 14.51 -16.23
N TRP A 299 13.63 13.69 -16.85
CA TRP A 299 13.73 12.26 -16.59
C TRP A 299 14.65 11.98 -15.41
N PHE A 300 14.24 11.11 -14.50
CA PHE A 300 15.05 10.66 -13.38
C PHE A 300 14.99 9.14 -13.18
N ALA A 301 16.15 8.52 -12.94
CA ALA A 301 16.19 7.13 -12.54
C ALA A 301 15.76 6.97 -11.06
N PRO A 302 15.10 5.87 -10.66
CA PRO A 302 14.68 5.65 -9.27
C PRO A 302 15.80 5.80 -8.24
N HIS A 303 17.04 5.44 -8.61
CA HIS A 303 18.19 5.57 -7.73
C HIS A 303 18.69 7.00 -7.57
N ASP A 304 18.33 7.95 -8.44
CA ASP A 304 18.73 9.35 -8.36
C ASP A 304 17.74 10.23 -7.56
N LEU A 305 16.55 9.71 -7.23
CA LEU A 305 15.48 10.47 -6.56
C LEU A 305 15.91 11.07 -5.21
N HIS A 306 16.85 10.42 -4.50
CA HIS A 306 17.40 10.91 -3.24
C HIS A 306 18.14 12.26 -3.37
N ARG A 307 18.47 12.69 -4.59
CA ARG A 307 19.13 13.98 -4.87
C ARG A 307 18.12 15.10 -5.14
N LEU A 308 16.84 14.77 -5.27
CA LEU A 308 15.78 15.70 -5.63
C LEU A 308 15.06 16.18 -4.38
N ARG A 309 14.54 17.41 -4.45
CA ARG A 309 13.57 17.89 -3.48
C ARG A 309 12.20 17.33 -3.88
N ILE A 310 11.89 16.13 -3.42
CA ILE A 310 10.70 15.34 -3.78
C ILE A 310 10.05 14.80 -2.50
N ALA A 311 8.73 14.65 -2.48
CA ALA A 311 8.04 14.05 -1.35
C ALA A 311 8.41 12.58 -1.20
N ASP A 312 8.59 12.11 0.03
CA ASP A 312 8.95 10.71 0.33
C ASP A 312 7.91 9.73 -0.23
N THR A 313 6.62 10.08 -0.12
CA THR A 313 5.50 9.31 -0.69
C THR A 313 5.63 9.12 -2.20
N THR A 314 6.01 10.18 -2.93
CA THR A 314 6.22 10.13 -4.38
C THR A 314 7.49 9.33 -4.74
N SER A 315 8.56 9.49 -3.97
CA SER A 315 9.80 8.72 -4.15
C SER A 315 9.55 7.22 -3.96
N ASP A 316 8.80 6.84 -2.93
CA ASP A 316 8.45 5.45 -2.63
C ASP A 316 7.49 4.86 -3.67
N LEU A 317 6.53 5.65 -4.16
CA LEU A 317 5.65 5.27 -5.27
C LEU A 317 6.46 4.89 -6.51
N VAL A 318 7.42 5.73 -6.92
CA VAL A 318 8.27 5.45 -8.09
C VAL A 318 9.05 4.15 -7.91
N ARG A 319 9.60 3.92 -6.71
CA ARG A 319 10.36 2.69 -6.40
C ARG A 319 9.48 1.44 -6.43
N ARG A 320 8.27 1.51 -5.86
CA ARG A 320 7.30 0.40 -5.90
C ARG A 320 6.92 0.02 -7.32
N HIS A 321 6.60 1.01 -8.16
CA HIS A 321 6.27 0.77 -9.56
C HIS A 321 7.47 0.24 -10.37
N ALA A 322 8.68 0.73 -10.11
CA ALA A 322 9.88 0.21 -10.77
C ALA A 322 10.10 -1.29 -10.45
N ALA A 323 9.88 -1.70 -9.21
CA ALA A 323 9.99 -3.09 -8.78
C ALA A 323 8.91 -4.00 -9.39
N SER A 324 7.67 -3.53 -9.53
CA SER A 324 6.58 -4.33 -10.12
C SER A 324 6.78 -4.61 -11.61
N ARG A 325 7.43 -3.69 -12.34
CA ARG A 325 7.74 -3.84 -13.77
C ARG A 325 8.78 -4.91 -14.07
N THR A 326 9.75 -5.10 -13.18
CA THR A 326 10.76 -6.16 -13.32
C THR A 326 10.18 -7.57 -13.12
N ALA A 327 8.95 -7.68 -12.62
CA ALA A 327 8.29 -8.95 -12.31
C ALA A 327 7.32 -9.47 -13.40
N SER A 328 7.17 -8.80 -14.57
CA SER A 328 6.23 -9.24 -15.63
C SER A 328 6.85 -10.26 -16.63
N PRO A 329 6.11 -11.33 -17.03
CA PRO A 329 6.67 -12.52 -17.68
C PRO A 329 6.59 -12.47 -19.22
N SER A 330 7.73 -12.50 -19.91
CA SER A 330 7.78 -12.90 -21.33
C SER A 330 9.14 -13.49 -21.73
N SER A 331 9.33 -14.79 -21.48
CA SER A 331 10.05 -15.67 -22.42
C SER A 331 9.75 -17.13 -22.09
N THR A 332 9.25 -17.85 -23.09
CA THR A 332 8.86 -19.26 -23.03
C THR A 332 10.06 -20.18 -23.28
N ALA A 333 10.35 -21.07 -22.33
CA ALA A 333 10.99 -22.36 -22.59
C ALA A 333 10.53 -23.39 -21.53
N PRO A 334 10.39 -24.68 -21.90
CA PRO A 334 9.55 -25.61 -21.15
C PRO A 334 10.36 -26.39 -20.13
N GLN A 335 10.00 -26.35 -18.84
CA GLN A 335 10.41 -27.40 -17.89
C GLN A 335 9.29 -27.73 -16.89
N THR A 336 8.86 -28.99 -17.04
CA THR A 336 8.41 -29.95 -16.03
C THR A 336 8.29 -29.47 -14.58
N GLY A 337 7.12 -29.74 -14.00
CA GLY A 337 6.75 -29.34 -12.66
C GLY A 337 7.70 -29.79 -11.55
N ALA A 338 7.86 -28.89 -10.58
CA ALA A 338 8.15 -29.18 -9.20
C ALA A 338 7.49 -28.09 -8.36
N ALA A 339 7.11 -28.47 -7.14
CA ALA A 339 6.47 -27.63 -6.15
C ALA A 339 7.20 -26.31 -5.92
N SER A 340 6.46 -25.33 -5.40
CA SER A 340 6.92 -24.03 -4.93
C SER A 340 8.23 -24.11 -4.15
N ASP A 341 9.33 -23.81 -4.82
CA ASP A 341 10.55 -23.32 -4.20
C ASP A 341 10.60 -21.82 -4.52
N GLU A 342 10.38 -20.98 -3.50
CA GLU A 342 10.91 -19.62 -3.53
C GLU A 342 12.39 -19.73 -3.89
N GLU A 343 12.81 -19.21 -5.05
CA GLU A 343 14.23 -19.05 -5.31
C GLU A 343 14.81 -18.21 -4.16
N PRO A 344 15.77 -18.73 -3.38
CA PRO A 344 16.40 -17.95 -2.34
C PRO A 344 16.97 -16.71 -3.01
N ARG A 345 16.76 -15.52 -2.41
CA ARG A 345 17.54 -14.32 -2.77
C ARG A 345 18.97 -14.77 -3.07
N PRO A 346 19.57 -14.43 -4.23
CA PRO A 346 20.89 -14.92 -4.57
C PRO A 346 21.77 -14.70 -3.36
N ALA A 347 22.32 -15.79 -2.82
CA ALA A 347 23.13 -15.74 -1.63
C ALA A 347 24.15 -14.63 -1.83
N SER A 348 24.29 -13.76 -0.82
CA SER A 348 25.20 -12.63 -0.92
C SER A 348 26.56 -13.12 -1.45
N PRO A 349 27.21 -12.39 -2.37
CA PRO A 349 28.42 -12.86 -3.03
C PRO A 349 29.41 -13.49 -2.05
N PRO A 350 30.14 -14.55 -2.44
CA PRO A 350 31.10 -15.22 -1.57
C PRO A 350 32.02 -14.21 -0.88
N GLY A 351 32.05 -14.23 0.45
CA GLY A 351 32.79 -13.27 1.27
C GLY A 351 31.95 -12.11 1.85
N THR A 352 30.65 -12.01 1.51
CA THR A 352 29.76 -11.06 2.18
C THR A 352 29.51 -11.51 3.61
N VAL A 353 29.70 -10.59 4.55
CA VAL A 353 29.43 -10.80 5.97
C VAL A 353 28.31 -9.87 6.42
N PRO A 354 27.31 -10.38 7.17
CA PRO A 354 26.29 -9.52 7.76
C PRO A 354 26.92 -8.60 8.79
N ASN A 355 26.49 -7.33 8.79
CA ASN A 355 26.91 -6.34 9.78
C ASN A 355 25.83 -6.18 10.85
N VAL A 356 26.23 -6.03 12.12
CA VAL A 356 25.29 -5.61 13.17
C VAL A 356 25.11 -4.10 13.12
N ILE A 357 23.87 -3.62 13.16
CA ILE A 357 23.57 -2.19 13.20
C ILE A 357 23.34 -1.76 14.65
N GLY A 358 24.14 -0.80 15.12
CA GLY A 358 23.95 -0.14 16.41
C GLY A 358 23.63 1.34 16.21
N VAL A 359 22.72 1.88 17.01
CA VAL A 359 22.34 3.31 16.97
C VAL A 359 22.89 4.01 18.20
N HIS A 360 23.32 5.25 18.04
CA HIS A 360 24.03 6.00 19.07
C HIS A 360 23.53 7.45 19.08
N LEU A 361 23.21 7.97 20.26
CA LEU A 361 22.77 9.35 20.42
C LEU A 361 23.96 10.24 20.78
N TYR A 362 24.31 11.14 19.85
CA TYR A 362 25.18 12.27 20.10
C TYR A 362 24.33 13.46 20.60
N LEU A 363 24.10 13.53 21.91
CA LEU A 363 23.33 14.60 22.54
C LEU A 363 24.27 15.73 22.97
N GLU A 364 24.24 16.85 22.24
CA GLU A 364 25.06 18.04 22.51
C GLU A 364 24.19 19.17 23.06
N ARG A 365 24.57 19.73 24.21
CA ARG A 365 23.93 20.91 24.78
C ARG A 365 24.38 22.19 24.07
N PRO A 366 23.63 23.30 24.18
CA PRO A 366 24.01 24.59 23.60
C PRO A 366 25.38 25.13 24.06
N ASP A 367 25.90 24.66 25.19
CA ASP A 367 27.24 24.97 25.71
C ASP A 367 28.36 24.13 25.07
N GLY A 368 28.03 23.24 24.14
CA GLY A 368 28.95 22.36 23.42
C GLY A 368 29.32 21.07 24.17
N THR A 369 28.76 20.83 25.36
CA THR A 369 29.02 19.60 26.11
C THR A 369 28.17 18.43 25.60
N VAL A 370 28.73 17.21 25.63
CA VAL A 370 28.10 16.00 25.11
C VAL A 370 27.74 15.02 26.21
N LEU A 371 26.55 14.42 26.13
CA LEU A 371 26.09 13.43 27.10
C LEU A 371 26.85 12.10 26.93
N LEU A 372 27.43 11.61 28.02
CA LEU A 372 27.95 10.25 28.14
C LEU A 372 27.33 9.55 29.35
N GLY A 373 27.12 8.24 29.23
CA GLY A 373 26.71 7.32 30.28
C GLY A 373 27.86 6.42 30.72
N LEU A 374 28.04 6.28 32.02
CA LEU A 374 29.00 5.34 32.61
C LEU A 374 28.34 3.97 32.71
N ARG A 375 28.81 3.02 31.89
CA ARG A 375 28.27 1.67 31.84
C ARG A 375 28.47 0.94 33.17
N HIS A 376 27.49 0.13 33.56
CA HIS A 376 27.54 -0.64 34.80
C HIS A 376 28.78 -1.56 34.84
N PRO A 377 29.40 -1.80 36.02
CA PRO A 377 30.56 -2.71 36.15
C PRO A 377 30.30 -4.14 35.67
N ASP A 378 29.05 -4.57 35.72
CA ASP A 378 28.64 -5.92 35.27
C ASP A 378 28.24 -5.96 33.77
N SER A 379 28.43 -4.87 33.03
CA SER A 379 28.07 -4.84 31.61
C SER A 379 28.92 -5.81 30.80
N ALA A 380 28.27 -6.62 29.97
CA ALA A 380 28.94 -7.58 29.08
C ALA A 380 29.89 -6.91 28.07
N PHE A 381 29.61 -5.66 27.72
CA PHE A 381 30.43 -4.84 26.82
C PHE A 381 30.91 -3.58 27.55
N ALA A 382 32.21 -3.30 27.48
CA ALA A 382 32.86 -2.13 28.05
C ALA A 382 32.40 -1.77 29.49
N PRO A 383 32.57 -2.69 30.47
CA PRO A 383 32.19 -2.43 31.85
C PRO A 383 32.97 -1.25 32.44
N SER A 384 32.33 -0.44 33.28
CA SER A 384 32.93 0.74 33.92
C SER A 384 33.61 1.69 32.93
N THR A 385 33.07 1.80 31.71
CA THR A 385 33.59 2.66 30.65
C THR A 385 32.50 3.63 30.21
N TRP A 386 32.85 4.88 29.95
CA TRP A 386 31.94 5.87 29.39
C TRP A 386 31.58 5.52 27.94
N HIS A 387 30.32 5.75 27.60
CA HIS A 387 29.80 5.55 26.26
C HIS A 387 28.69 6.59 26.00
N VAL A 388 28.32 6.80 24.73
CA VAL A 388 27.08 7.51 24.41
C VAL A 388 25.89 6.58 24.68
N LEU A 389 24.69 7.16 24.83
CA LEU A 389 23.45 6.37 24.84
C LEU A 389 23.37 5.60 23.53
N ALA A 390 23.20 4.29 23.60
CA ALA A 390 23.33 3.42 22.44
C ALA A 390 22.49 2.16 22.57
N GLY A 391 21.90 1.73 21.45
CA GLY A 391 21.06 0.55 21.37
C GLY A 391 21.36 -0.33 20.17
N HIS A 392 20.90 -1.58 20.25
CA HIS A 392 20.99 -2.51 19.14
C HIS A 392 19.72 -2.39 18.31
N CYS A 393 19.88 -2.14 17.00
CA CYS A 393 18.74 -2.07 16.11
C CYS A 393 18.13 -3.47 15.96
N GLU A 394 16.86 -3.61 16.37
CA GLU A 394 16.08 -4.83 16.15
C GLU A 394 15.46 -4.83 14.75
N GLN A 395 14.33 -5.52 14.56
CA GLN A 395 13.56 -5.48 13.31
C GLN A 395 12.74 -4.19 13.21
N GLU A 396 13.44 -3.06 13.20
CA GLU A 396 12.88 -1.71 13.20
C GLU A 396 13.81 -0.76 12.40
N SER A 397 13.39 0.49 12.19
CA SER A 397 14.26 1.50 11.57
C SER A 397 15.29 2.02 12.57
N ALA A 398 16.45 2.49 12.11
CA ALA A 398 17.47 3.07 12.99
C ALA A 398 16.95 4.29 13.79
N ILE A 399 16.06 5.09 13.20
CA ILE A 399 15.44 6.23 13.90
C ILE A 399 14.45 5.75 14.96
N THR A 400 13.63 4.76 14.65
CA THR A 400 12.70 4.14 15.61
C THR A 400 13.45 3.55 16.80
N CYS A 401 14.53 2.79 16.53
CA CYS A 401 15.41 2.23 17.54
C CYS A 401 16.01 3.34 18.42
N LEU A 402 16.55 4.41 17.82
CA LEU A 402 17.14 5.52 18.58
C LEU A 402 16.13 6.18 19.52
N ILE A 403 14.90 6.43 19.05
CA ILE A 403 13.84 7.05 19.85
C ILE A 403 13.45 6.14 21.02
N ARG A 404 13.25 4.84 20.75
CA ARG A 404 12.92 3.84 21.78
C ARG A 404 13.99 3.77 22.86
N GLU A 405 15.24 3.55 22.47
CA GLU A 405 16.39 3.42 23.38
C GLU A 405 16.62 4.71 24.18
N THR A 406 16.43 5.87 23.55
CA THR A 406 16.57 7.16 24.22
C THR A 406 15.51 7.35 25.32
N GLN A 407 14.28 6.90 25.07
CA GLN A 407 13.20 6.94 26.05
C GLN A 407 13.38 5.90 27.17
N GLU A 408 13.81 4.68 26.81
CA GLU A 408 14.03 3.57 27.74
C GLU A 408 15.20 3.84 28.69
N GLU A 409 16.37 4.25 28.17
CA GLU A 409 17.58 4.41 28.99
C GLU A 409 17.62 5.74 29.75
N ALA A 410 17.17 6.83 29.13
CA ALA A 410 17.35 8.19 29.63
C ALA A 410 16.06 8.99 29.85
N GLY A 411 14.91 8.47 29.44
CA GLY A 411 13.63 9.16 29.61
C GLY A 411 13.43 10.39 28.71
N LEU A 412 14.34 10.62 27.78
CA LEU A 412 14.30 11.77 26.88
C LEU A 412 13.33 11.50 25.73
N GLN A 413 12.63 12.54 25.29
CA GLN A 413 11.73 12.49 24.15
C GLN A 413 12.31 13.29 22.99
N ILE A 414 12.48 12.63 21.85
CA ILE A 414 13.00 13.22 20.61
C ILE A 414 12.00 12.93 19.49
N GLN A 415 11.69 13.94 18.68
CA GLN A 415 10.85 13.77 17.49
C GLN A 415 11.72 13.37 16.28
N PRO A 416 11.21 12.52 15.36
CA PRO A 416 11.97 12.10 14.17
C PRO A 416 12.60 13.24 13.37
N LYS A 417 11.87 14.34 13.19
CA LYS A 417 12.32 15.55 12.46
C LYS A 417 13.53 16.25 13.08
N ASP A 418 13.80 16.00 14.36
CA ASP A 418 14.88 16.65 15.10
C ASP A 418 16.15 15.78 15.14
N ILE A 419 16.12 14.61 14.49
CA ILE A 419 17.20 13.64 14.45
C ILE A 419 17.97 13.77 13.13
N GLU A 420 19.29 13.91 13.22
CA GLU A 420 20.19 14.02 12.07
C GLU A 420 21.31 13.00 12.18
N LEU A 421 21.57 12.21 11.13
CA LEU A 421 22.75 11.35 11.09
C LEU A 421 24.00 12.23 10.94
N VAL A 422 24.90 12.16 11.92
CA VAL A 422 26.11 13.01 11.96
C VAL A 422 27.41 12.22 11.80
N HIS A 423 27.38 10.91 12.03
CA HIS A 423 28.55 10.06 11.84
C HIS A 423 28.19 8.58 11.68
N VAL A 424 29.05 7.84 10.99
CA VAL A 424 28.98 6.38 10.88
C VAL A 424 30.34 5.80 11.25
N VAL A 425 30.38 4.86 12.18
CA VAL A 425 31.60 4.10 12.49
C VAL A 425 31.45 2.65 12.06
N HIS A 426 32.31 2.21 11.14
CA HIS A 426 32.40 0.81 10.73
C HIS A 426 33.54 0.14 11.49
N HIS A 427 33.21 -0.76 12.41
CA HIS A 427 34.19 -1.31 13.35
C HIS A 427 34.13 -2.82 13.53
N ILE A 428 35.27 -3.38 13.91
CA ILE A 428 35.42 -4.75 14.40
C ILE A 428 35.97 -4.63 15.84
N ASP A 429 35.23 -5.15 16.82
CA ASP A 429 35.62 -5.06 18.24
C ASP A 429 36.89 -5.88 18.53
N ARG A 430 36.92 -7.14 18.09
CA ARG A 430 38.10 -8.03 18.15
C ARG A 430 38.29 -8.72 16.82
N THR A 431 39.54 -9.00 16.45
CA THR A 431 39.86 -9.72 15.22
C THR A 431 39.07 -11.03 15.13
N GLY A 432 38.25 -11.15 14.08
CA GLY A 432 37.36 -12.30 13.87
C GLY A 432 35.92 -12.12 14.34
N ASP A 433 35.59 -11.04 15.05
CA ASP A 433 34.22 -10.69 15.38
C ASP A 433 33.45 -10.26 14.12
N ARG A 434 32.12 -10.37 14.19
CA ARG A 434 31.24 -9.86 13.14
C ARG A 434 31.37 -8.32 13.09
N PRO A 435 31.57 -7.72 11.90
CA PRO A 435 31.68 -6.27 11.79
C PRO A 435 30.37 -5.59 12.17
N ARG A 436 30.49 -4.36 12.66
CA ARG A 436 29.39 -3.55 13.14
C ARG A 436 29.40 -2.18 12.50
N MET A 437 28.21 -1.66 12.22
CA MET A 437 28.00 -0.30 11.77
C MET A 437 27.28 0.48 12.86
N GLY A 438 28.00 1.38 13.51
CA GLY A 438 27.46 2.32 14.49
C GLY A 438 26.99 3.59 13.82
N LEU A 439 25.67 3.82 13.81
CA LEU A 439 25.04 5.04 13.31
C LEU A 439 24.91 6.04 14.46
N PHE A 440 25.57 7.20 14.35
CA PHE A 440 25.53 8.27 15.34
C PHE A 440 24.61 9.39 14.87
N PHE A 441 23.59 9.65 15.67
CA PHE A 441 22.57 10.65 15.40
C PHE A 441 22.66 11.79 16.40
N ARG A 442 22.57 13.02 15.91
CA ARG A 442 22.41 14.22 16.74
C ARG A 442 20.93 14.56 16.88
N ALA A 443 20.51 14.87 18.10
CA ALA A 443 19.21 15.48 18.34
C ALA A 443 19.37 17.02 18.40
N ARG A 444 18.66 17.75 17.54
CA ARG A 444 18.64 19.21 17.53
C ARG A 444 17.83 19.77 18.71
N THR A 445 16.73 19.10 19.04
CA THR A 445 15.83 19.43 20.14
C THR A 445 15.31 18.16 20.80
N TRP A 446 15.08 18.23 22.10
CA TRP A 446 14.51 17.15 22.90
C TRP A 446 13.77 17.71 24.12
N THR A 447 12.96 16.88 24.75
CA THR A 447 12.26 17.20 26.01
C THR A 447 12.69 16.23 27.10
N GLY A 448 12.83 16.73 28.33
CA GLY A 448 13.26 15.98 29.50
C GLY A 448 14.73 16.19 29.85
N GLU A 449 15.10 15.79 31.07
CA GLU A 449 16.50 15.70 31.52
C GLU A 449 16.91 14.23 31.58
N PRO A 450 18.19 13.89 31.33
CA PRO A 450 18.62 12.50 31.36
C PRO A 450 18.43 11.87 32.75
N GLU A 451 17.59 10.85 32.82
CA GLU A 451 17.31 10.07 34.03
C GLU A 451 17.99 8.69 33.95
N LEU A 452 18.40 8.12 35.09
CA LEU A 452 18.88 6.73 35.13
C LEU A 452 17.69 5.78 35.21
N ARG A 453 17.19 5.33 34.06
CA ARG A 453 16.02 4.43 34.00
C ARG A 453 16.39 2.94 33.99
N GLU A 454 17.57 2.61 33.51
CA GLU A 454 18.12 1.24 33.52
C GLU A 454 19.41 1.18 34.36
N PRO A 455 19.28 1.20 35.71
CA PRO A 455 20.42 1.28 36.62
C PRO A 455 21.35 0.06 36.57
N ASP A 456 20.87 -1.05 36.02
CA ASP A 456 21.62 -2.29 35.77
C ASP A 456 22.53 -2.19 34.53
N LYS A 457 22.25 -1.26 33.60
CA LYS A 457 23.06 -1.03 32.40
C LYS A 457 23.92 0.23 32.48
N CYS A 458 23.41 1.31 33.09
CA CYS A 458 24.07 2.59 33.24
C CYS A 458 24.03 3.08 34.69
N THR A 459 25.16 3.54 35.22
CA THR A 459 25.28 3.99 36.62
C THR A 459 25.28 5.50 36.79
N ARG A 460 25.57 6.25 35.72
CA ARG A 460 25.69 7.70 35.77
C ARG A 460 25.60 8.33 34.39
N TRP A 461 24.84 9.40 34.26
CA TRP A 461 24.90 10.34 33.14
C TRP A 461 25.78 11.54 33.48
N ASN A 462 26.61 12.01 32.55
CA ASN A 462 27.36 13.26 32.69
C ASN A 462 27.58 13.94 31.34
N PHE A 463 27.60 15.27 31.35
CA PHE A 463 27.97 16.07 30.19
C PHE A 463 29.46 16.36 30.21
N TRP A 464 30.15 16.09 29.11
CA TRP A 464 31.59 16.23 28.97
C TRP A 464 31.95 17.25 27.89
N ASP A 465 33.02 18.01 28.10
CA ASP A 465 33.63 18.80 27.04
C ASP A 465 34.23 17.84 25.99
N PRO A 466 33.84 17.92 24.71
CA PRO A 466 34.40 17.07 23.66
C PRO A 466 35.92 17.26 23.44
N ALA A 467 36.53 18.32 23.98
CA ALA A 467 37.98 18.54 24.00
C ALA A 467 38.68 17.93 25.23
N ALA A 468 37.93 17.50 26.24
CA ALA A 468 38.43 16.93 27.49
C ALA A 468 37.61 15.68 27.89
N LEU A 469 37.45 14.76 26.93
CA LEU A 469 36.76 13.48 27.12
C LEU A 469 37.49 12.60 28.16
N PRO A 470 36.77 11.80 28.95
CA PRO A 470 37.38 10.91 29.96
C PRO A 470 38.29 9.88 29.29
N ASP A 471 39.35 9.43 29.97
CA ASP A 471 40.30 8.44 29.42
C ASP A 471 39.60 7.09 29.15
N ASP A 472 38.75 6.67 30.09
CA ASP A 472 37.92 5.47 30.09
C ASP A 472 36.66 5.64 29.22
N LEU A 473 36.85 5.88 27.92
CA LEU A 473 35.79 6.02 26.91
C LEU A 473 35.87 4.89 25.87
N VAL A 474 34.72 4.35 25.48
CA VAL A 474 34.63 3.34 24.41
C VAL A 474 35.36 3.84 23.14
N PRO A 475 36.35 3.11 22.60
CA PRO A 475 37.24 3.64 21.55
C PRO A 475 36.53 4.15 20.30
N TYR A 476 35.53 3.42 19.80
CA TYR A 476 34.77 3.87 18.62
C TYR A 476 33.90 5.09 18.92
N THR A 477 33.49 5.30 20.17
CA THR A 477 32.77 6.51 20.58
C THR A 477 33.67 7.72 20.57
N ARG A 478 34.91 7.57 21.05
CA ARG A 478 35.92 8.63 20.93
C ARG A 478 36.15 8.99 19.47
N ALA A 479 36.36 7.99 18.60
CA ALA A 479 36.53 8.19 17.17
C ALA A 479 35.34 8.92 16.53
N ALA A 480 34.11 8.56 16.92
CA ALA A 480 32.90 9.22 16.45
C ALA A 480 32.83 10.68 16.88
N ILE A 481 33.04 10.99 18.17
CA ILE A 481 33.00 12.37 18.68
C ILE A 481 34.06 13.23 17.99
N GLU A 482 35.30 12.72 17.85
CA GLU A 482 36.37 13.41 17.12
C GLU A 482 36.04 13.61 15.64
N GLY A 483 35.40 12.61 15.02
CA GLY A 483 34.90 12.67 13.65
C GLY A 483 33.84 13.76 13.46
N ILE A 484 32.82 13.77 14.32
CA ILE A 484 31.73 14.76 14.33
C ILE A 484 32.30 16.17 14.47
N ARG A 485 33.21 16.39 15.42
CA ARG A 485 33.86 17.70 15.62
C ARG A 485 34.67 18.17 14.42
N ALA A 486 35.29 17.24 13.71
CA ALA A 486 36.06 17.51 12.51
C ALA A 486 35.20 17.59 11.23
N GLY A 487 33.87 17.44 11.34
CA GLY A 487 32.97 17.42 10.18
C GLY A 487 33.13 16.18 9.30
N ARG A 488 33.74 15.10 9.80
CA ARG A 488 33.83 13.82 9.10
C ARG A 488 32.55 13.03 9.33
N LEU A 489 32.01 12.44 8.29
CA LEU A 489 30.80 11.59 8.36
C LEU A 489 31.11 10.12 8.63
N TYR A 490 32.37 9.70 8.51
CA TYR A 490 32.73 8.28 8.53
C TYR A 490 34.10 8.03 9.19
N SER A 491 34.20 6.94 9.94
CA SER A 491 35.44 6.41 10.52
C SER A 491 35.46 4.88 10.51
N GLU A 492 36.65 4.30 10.52
CA GLU A 492 36.88 2.86 10.59
C GLU A 492 37.79 2.52 11.77
N THR A 493 37.48 1.46 12.53
CA THR A 493 38.32 0.99 13.63
C THR A 493 38.39 -0.53 13.70
N GLY A 494 39.56 -1.10 13.99
CA GLY A 494 39.70 -2.56 14.18
C GLY A 494 39.83 -3.41 12.91
N TRP A 495 39.99 -2.78 11.74
CA TRP A 495 40.18 -3.45 10.44
C TRP A 495 41.63 -3.81 10.09
N ALA A 496 42.57 -3.54 11.00
CA ALA A 496 44.02 -3.70 10.79
C ALA A 496 44.53 -5.12 11.04
#